data_AF-A0A9P5NUG9-F1
#
_entry.id   AF-A0A9P5NUG9-F1
#
_cell.length_a   1.000
_cell.length_b   1.000
_cell.length_c   1.000
_cell.angle_alpha   90.00
_cell.angle_beta   90.00
_cell.angle_gamma   90.00
#
_symmetry.space_group_name_H-M   'P 1'
#
loop_
_entity.id
_entity.type
_entity.pdbx_description
1 polymer ?
#
loop_
_entity_poly.entity_id
_entity_poly.type
_entity_poly.pdbx_seq_one_letter_code
_entity_poly.pdbx_strand_id
1 'polypeptide(L)'
;MRASFLTKLSRRIFKPTRAKIHHIQSGNRLGHKDADDIFHEYQIQAASGKLKFRRWPMRAVSRGALLTNYFSQNSGEPYKYVGGDANTVSFDSAPEAVVKARALIQKRIKQALNVPAEFNEVLSAAYMERQRMSFHSDNEVGLGPLVAGLSMGSPAMMHFRLHPRHDPYREKKGILLSIVLRHGDILVMDGAGVQDYYEHTVVPENFRIAATARQINPGHA
;
A
#
# COMPACT_ATOMS: atom_id res chain seq x y z
N MET A 1 20.27 27.81 -4.28
CA MET A 1 20.42 26.96 -3.09
C MET A 1 19.70 25.65 -3.31
N ARG A 2 20.41 24.51 -3.41
CA ARG A 2 19.78 23.18 -3.41
C ARG A 2 19.39 22.88 -1.96
N ALA A 3 18.10 23.00 -1.63
CA ALA A 3 17.59 22.44 -0.39
C ALA A 3 17.84 20.92 -0.46
N SER A 4 18.76 20.45 0.37
CA SER A 4 19.00 19.03 0.59
C SER A 4 17.71 18.42 1.13
N PHE A 5 16.93 17.77 0.27
CA PHE A 5 15.82 16.91 0.68
C PHE A 5 16.44 15.68 1.34
N LEU A 6 16.73 15.76 2.64
CA LEU A 6 17.22 14.64 3.43
C LEU A 6 16.10 13.62 3.56
N THR A 7 15.96 12.73 2.59
CA THR A 7 15.07 11.57 2.69
C THR A 7 15.79 10.52 3.52
N LYS A 8 15.22 10.12 4.66
CA LYS A 8 15.79 9.05 5.47
C LYS A 8 15.33 7.70 4.90
N LEU A 9 16.29 6.85 4.56
CA LEU A 9 16.04 5.51 4.06
C LEU A 9 16.49 4.47 5.08
N SER A 10 15.57 3.62 5.51
CA SER A 10 15.83 2.38 6.24
C SER A 10 15.66 1.19 5.29
N ARG A 11 16.55 0.19 5.38
CA ARG A 11 16.49 -1.03 4.56
C ARG A 11 16.58 -2.27 5.43
N ARG A 12 15.66 -3.22 5.25
CA ARG A 12 15.72 -4.56 5.83
C ARG A 12 15.77 -5.59 4.71
N ILE A 13 16.60 -6.61 4.86
CA ILE A 13 16.72 -7.72 3.90
C ILE A 13 16.31 -9.00 4.63
N PHE A 14 15.36 -9.73 4.07
CA PHE A 14 15.06 -11.08 4.52
C PHE A 14 15.90 -12.08 3.70
N LYS A 15 16.71 -12.89 4.39
CA LYS A 15 17.46 -14.00 3.78
C LYS A 15 16.70 -15.32 4.03
N PRO A 16 16.70 -16.28 3.09
CA PRO A 16 17.47 -16.35 1.84
C PRO A 16 16.80 -15.71 0.61
N THR A 17 15.54 -15.28 0.72
CA THR A 17 14.69 -14.84 -0.42
C THR A 17 15.15 -13.57 -1.13
N ARG A 18 16.14 -12.86 -0.57
CA ARG A 18 16.61 -11.53 -1.03
C ARG A 18 15.50 -10.48 -1.09
N ALA A 19 14.37 -10.73 -0.45
CA ALA A 19 13.27 -9.79 -0.28
C ALA A 19 13.72 -8.57 0.52
N LYS A 20 13.43 -7.36 0.04
CA LYS A 20 13.86 -6.11 0.67
C LYS A 20 12.68 -5.25 1.03
N ILE A 21 12.71 -4.71 2.24
CA ILE A 21 11.78 -3.69 2.70
C ILE A 21 12.55 -2.39 2.82
N HIS A 22 12.05 -1.34 2.17
CA HIS A 22 12.56 0.01 2.25
C HIS A 22 11.54 0.90 2.93
N HIS A 23 11.97 1.66 3.93
CA HIS A 23 11.15 2.67 4.58
C HIS A 23 11.75 4.04 4.31
N ILE A 24 11.04 4.82 3.50
CA ILE A 24 11.44 6.13 2.98
C ILE A 24 10.64 7.17 3.77
N GLN A 25 11.34 7.97 4.57
CA GLN A 25 10.76 8.98 5.44
C GLN A 25 11.12 10.38 4.95
N SER A 26 10.16 11.30 5.05
CA SER A 26 10.44 12.73 4.81
C SER A 26 11.27 13.27 5.98
N GLY A 27 12.44 13.86 5.70
CA GLY A 27 13.31 14.38 6.77
C GLY A 27 13.03 15.83 7.18
N ASN A 28 12.02 16.49 6.61
CA ASN A 28 11.65 17.86 6.97
C ASN A 28 10.17 18.17 6.68
N ARG A 29 9.67 19.30 7.22
CA ARG A 29 8.27 19.75 7.05
C ARG A 29 7.88 19.97 5.58
N LEU A 30 8.79 20.50 4.77
CA LEU A 30 8.58 20.66 3.31
C LEU A 30 8.34 19.31 2.63
N GLY A 31 8.99 18.25 3.11
CA GLY A 31 8.77 16.89 2.64
C GLY A 31 7.36 16.37 2.96
N HIS A 32 6.71 16.85 4.02
CA HIS A 32 5.34 16.46 4.34
C HIS A 32 4.29 17.22 3.54
N LYS A 33 4.59 18.42 3.02
CA LYS A 33 3.61 19.24 2.30
C LYS A 33 2.92 18.51 1.15
N ASP A 34 3.68 17.79 0.32
CA ASP A 34 3.09 17.00 -0.78
C ASP A 34 2.07 15.97 -0.24
N ALA A 35 2.36 15.33 0.91
CA ALA A 35 1.48 14.34 1.53
C ALA A 35 0.28 14.99 2.24
N ASP A 36 0.45 16.17 2.84
CA ASP A 36 -0.64 16.95 3.45
C ASP A 36 -1.67 17.35 2.39
N ASP A 37 -1.20 17.93 1.28
CA ASP A 37 -2.04 18.39 0.18
C ASP A 37 -2.81 17.20 -0.44
N ILE A 38 -2.11 16.08 -0.71
CA ILE A 38 -2.73 14.86 -1.24
C ILE A 38 -3.76 14.30 -0.25
N PHE A 39 -3.44 14.24 1.04
CA PHE A 39 -4.36 13.71 2.05
C PHE A 39 -5.62 14.56 2.20
N HIS A 40 -5.49 15.89 2.14
CA HIS A 40 -6.62 16.81 2.13
C HIS A 40 -7.49 16.59 0.89
N GLU A 41 -6.88 16.43 -0.27
CA GLU A 41 -7.58 16.21 -1.53
C GLU A 41 -8.32 14.86 -1.55
N TYR A 42 -7.73 13.80 -1.00
CA TYR A 42 -8.42 12.52 -0.78
C TYR A 42 -9.72 12.70 0.00
N GLN A 43 -9.70 13.52 1.06
CA GLN A 43 -10.87 13.77 1.89
C GLN A 43 -11.94 14.57 1.14
N ILE A 44 -11.55 15.65 0.43
CA ILE A 44 -12.48 16.45 -0.38
C ILE A 44 -13.12 15.60 -1.49
N GLN A 45 -12.30 14.82 -2.20
CA GLN A 45 -12.79 14.01 -3.32
C GLN A 45 -13.66 12.84 -2.84
N ALA A 46 -13.38 12.29 -1.65
CA ALA A 46 -14.27 11.32 -1.02
C ALA A 46 -15.60 11.95 -0.61
N ALA A 47 -15.57 13.12 0.03
CA ALA A 47 -16.77 13.82 0.49
C ALA A 47 -17.69 14.27 -0.65
N SER A 48 -17.12 14.69 -1.78
CA SER A 48 -17.86 15.06 -2.99
C SER A 48 -18.31 13.87 -3.85
N GLY A 49 -17.90 12.65 -3.52
CA GLY A 49 -18.22 11.45 -4.29
C GLY A 49 -17.39 11.22 -5.56
N LYS A 50 -16.41 12.10 -5.86
CA LYS A 50 -15.44 11.91 -6.96
C LYS A 50 -14.58 10.66 -6.71
N LEU A 51 -14.14 10.45 -5.47
CA LEU A 51 -13.47 9.23 -5.00
C LEU A 51 -14.50 8.34 -4.29
N LYS A 52 -14.81 7.19 -4.88
CA LYS A 52 -15.90 6.30 -4.46
C LYS A 52 -15.40 5.25 -3.47
N PHE A 53 -14.97 5.70 -2.28
CA PHE A 53 -14.61 4.79 -1.20
C PHE A 53 -15.79 3.92 -0.77
N ARG A 54 -15.64 2.59 -0.92
CA ARG A 54 -16.69 1.61 -0.60
C ARG A 54 -16.12 0.41 0.13
N ARG A 55 -16.96 -0.22 0.96
CA ARG A 55 -16.67 -1.54 1.53
C ARG A 55 -17.17 -2.60 0.56
N TRP A 56 -16.36 -3.63 0.31
CA TRP A 56 -16.66 -4.65 -0.68
C TRP A 56 -17.07 -5.96 -0.02
N PRO A 57 -17.94 -6.77 -0.65
CA PRO A 57 -18.23 -8.12 -0.15
C PRO A 57 -16.97 -8.98 -0.08
N MET A 58 -16.75 -9.65 1.05
CA MET A 58 -15.68 -10.63 1.19
C MET A 58 -16.11 -11.96 0.58
N ARG A 59 -15.23 -12.59 -0.21
CA ARG A 59 -15.45 -13.93 -0.75
C ARG A 59 -15.22 -14.98 0.34
N ALA A 60 -15.97 -16.09 0.29
CA ALA A 60 -15.83 -17.26 1.18
C ALA A 60 -16.11 -17.02 2.68
N VAL A 61 -17.28 -16.47 2.99
CA VAL A 61 -17.79 -16.36 4.37
C VAL A 61 -18.93 -17.36 4.58
N SER A 62 -18.73 -18.31 5.50
CA SER A 62 -19.65 -19.42 5.76
C SER A 62 -20.98 -19.03 6.42
N ARG A 63 -21.16 -17.74 6.80
CA ARG A 63 -22.31 -17.24 7.55
C ARG A 63 -22.85 -15.90 7.02
N GLY A 64 -23.06 -15.80 5.71
CA GLY A 64 -23.70 -14.65 5.06
C GLY A 64 -22.72 -13.60 4.51
N ALA A 65 -23.24 -12.59 3.81
CA ALA A 65 -22.42 -11.57 3.16
C ALA A 65 -21.78 -10.61 4.18
N LEU A 66 -20.47 -10.76 4.40
CA LEU A 66 -19.67 -9.83 5.19
C LEU A 66 -18.96 -8.84 4.27
N LEU A 67 -18.83 -7.58 4.71
CA LEU A 67 -18.09 -6.54 3.99
C LEU A 67 -16.68 -6.39 4.55
N THR A 68 -15.73 -5.95 3.71
CA THR A 68 -14.37 -5.57 4.10
C THR A 68 -14.40 -4.64 5.31
N ASN A 69 -13.40 -4.71 6.18
CA ASN A 69 -13.35 -3.83 7.36
C ASN A 69 -12.79 -2.43 7.06
N TYR A 70 -12.54 -2.11 5.79
CA TYR A 70 -11.99 -0.84 5.33
C TYR A 70 -12.70 -0.43 4.04
N PHE A 71 -12.63 0.85 3.70
CA PHE A 71 -13.14 1.37 2.44
C PHE A 71 -12.02 1.38 1.39
N SER A 72 -12.33 1.10 0.13
CA SER A 72 -11.33 1.12 -0.93
C SER A 72 -11.87 1.50 -2.29
N GLN A 73 -10.97 1.96 -3.16
CA GLN A 73 -11.16 2.10 -4.59
C GLN A 73 -9.86 1.70 -5.28
N ASN A 74 -9.96 0.85 -6.31
CA ASN A 74 -8.85 0.58 -7.21
C ASN A 74 -8.85 1.55 -8.39
N SER A 75 -7.67 1.94 -8.87
CA SER A 75 -7.54 2.81 -10.04
C SER A 75 -6.33 2.44 -10.90
N GLY A 76 -6.45 2.59 -12.22
CA GLY A 76 -5.45 2.17 -13.19
C GLY A 76 -5.81 0.84 -13.85
N GLU A 77 -4.86 -0.09 -13.86
CA GLU A 77 -5.00 -1.43 -14.43
C GLU A 77 -5.99 -2.28 -13.60
N PRO A 78 -6.96 -2.96 -14.23
CA PRO A 78 -7.85 -3.88 -13.54
C PRO A 78 -7.04 -5.00 -12.87
N TYR A 79 -7.36 -5.25 -11.61
CA TYR A 79 -6.62 -6.18 -10.75
C TYR A 79 -7.61 -6.93 -9.86
N LYS A 80 -7.34 -8.21 -9.55
CA LYS A 80 -8.27 -9.09 -8.82
C LYS A 80 -8.24 -8.87 -7.30
N TYR A 81 -8.39 -7.63 -6.85
CA TYR A 81 -8.57 -7.34 -5.42
C TYR A 81 -9.98 -7.69 -4.90
N VAL A 82 -10.20 -7.51 -3.60
CA VAL A 82 -11.48 -7.82 -2.93
C VAL A 82 -12.70 -7.12 -3.56
N GLY A 83 -12.53 -5.95 -4.18
CA GLY A 83 -13.61 -5.24 -4.88
C GLY A 83 -13.87 -5.72 -6.30
N GLY A 84 -13.10 -6.69 -6.81
CA GLY A 84 -13.17 -7.16 -8.18
C GLY A 84 -12.58 -6.17 -9.19
N ASP A 85 -12.16 -6.69 -10.33
CA ASP A 85 -11.57 -5.96 -11.45
C ASP A 85 -12.55 -4.98 -12.12
N ALA A 86 -13.83 -5.36 -12.25
CA ALA A 86 -14.90 -4.57 -12.87
C ALA A 86 -15.16 -3.19 -12.23
N ASN A 87 -14.66 -2.96 -11.01
CA ASN A 87 -14.84 -1.71 -10.28
C ASN A 87 -13.60 -0.80 -10.29
N THR A 88 -12.63 -1.11 -11.17
CA THR A 88 -11.42 -0.31 -11.34
C THR A 88 -11.71 0.94 -12.16
N VAL A 89 -11.29 2.10 -11.65
CA VAL A 89 -11.38 3.38 -12.38
C VAL A 89 -10.10 3.59 -13.19
N SER A 90 -10.18 3.76 -14.51
CA SER A 90 -9.00 4.04 -15.33
C SER A 90 -8.30 5.32 -14.88
N PHE A 91 -6.98 5.46 -15.12
CA PHE A 91 -6.27 6.68 -14.70
C PHE A 91 -6.76 7.95 -15.38
N ASP A 92 -7.30 7.86 -16.60
CA ASP A 92 -7.88 9.01 -17.31
C ASP A 92 -9.10 9.58 -16.56
N SER A 93 -9.79 8.75 -15.79
CA SER A 93 -10.95 9.12 -14.97
C SER A 93 -10.66 9.08 -13.47
N ALA A 94 -9.42 8.78 -13.06
CA ALA A 94 -9.09 8.60 -11.67
C ALA A 94 -9.12 9.94 -10.92
N PRO A 95 -9.54 9.95 -9.64
CA PRO A 95 -9.46 11.15 -8.82
C PRO A 95 -8.01 11.64 -8.73
N GLU A 96 -7.82 12.95 -8.85
CA GLU A 96 -6.49 13.57 -8.89
C GLU A 96 -5.64 13.23 -7.67
N ALA A 97 -6.26 13.06 -6.50
CA ALA A 97 -5.55 12.64 -5.28
C ALA A 97 -4.81 11.30 -5.49
N VAL A 98 -5.43 10.36 -6.20
CA VAL A 98 -4.84 9.04 -6.52
C VAL A 98 -3.67 9.18 -7.49
N VAL A 99 -3.83 10.00 -8.52
CA VAL A 99 -2.78 10.27 -9.51
C VAL A 99 -1.57 10.97 -8.86
N LYS A 100 -1.82 11.96 -7.99
CA LYS A 100 -0.79 12.67 -7.22
C LYS A 100 -0.09 11.74 -6.22
N ALA A 101 -0.81 10.84 -5.55
CA ALA A 101 -0.22 9.84 -4.67
C ALA A 101 0.74 8.92 -5.44
N ARG A 102 0.32 8.39 -6.60
CA ARG A 102 1.19 7.60 -7.48
C ARG A 102 2.45 8.36 -7.86
N ALA A 103 2.30 9.61 -8.31
CA ALA A 103 3.41 10.45 -8.71
C ALA A 103 4.40 10.70 -7.55
N LEU A 104 3.89 10.95 -6.34
CA LEU A 104 4.71 11.15 -5.14
C LEU A 104 5.50 9.88 -4.78
N ILE A 105 4.85 8.71 -4.87
CA ILE A 105 5.50 7.42 -4.64
C ILE A 105 6.67 7.23 -5.61
N GLN A 106 6.42 7.36 -6.92
CA GLN A 106 7.45 7.19 -7.95
C GLN A 106 8.60 8.19 -7.79
N LYS A 107 8.28 9.47 -7.53
CA LYS A 107 9.27 10.55 -7.28
C LYS A 107 10.21 10.17 -6.14
N ARG A 108 9.67 9.72 -5.01
CA ARG A 108 10.48 9.43 -3.81
C ARG A 108 11.24 8.12 -3.90
N ILE A 109 10.69 7.11 -4.56
CA ILE A 109 11.44 5.89 -4.91
C ILE A 109 12.64 6.24 -5.78
N LYS A 110 12.44 7.05 -6.84
CA LYS A 110 13.52 7.47 -7.72
C LYS A 110 14.59 8.26 -6.95
N GLN A 111 14.19 9.17 -6.07
CA GLN A 111 15.12 9.95 -5.25
C GLN A 111 15.91 9.09 -4.25
N ALA A 112 15.26 8.14 -3.58
CA ALA A 112 15.89 7.36 -2.50
C ALA A 112 16.67 6.14 -3.00
N LEU A 113 16.20 5.49 -4.06
CA LEU A 113 16.71 4.20 -4.54
C LEU A 113 17.34 4.27 -5.93
N ASN A 114 17.20 5.40 -6.63
CA ASN A 114 17.64 5.60 -8.02
C ASN A 114 17.06 4.60 -9.03
N VAL A 115 15.99 3.88 -8.69
CA VAL A 115 15.28 2.97 -9.60
C VAL A 115 14.05 3.68 -10.18
N PRO A 116 13.74 3.48 -11.47
CA PRO A 116 12.43 3.86 -12.00
C PRO A 116 11.35 2.97 -11.36
N ALA A 117 10.20 3.56 -11.08
CA ALA A 117 9.00 2.84 -10.68
C ALA A 117 7.87 3.31 -11.60
N GLU A 118 7.31 2.39 -12.38
CA GLU A 118 6.26 2.65 -13.36
C GLU A 118 5.00 1.89 -12.93
N PHE A 119 4.30 2.46 -11.96
CA PHE A 119 3.09 1.84 -11.44
C PHE A 119 1.91 2.12 -12.36
N ASN A 120 1.18 1.07 -12.74
CA ASN A 120 -0.03 1.16 -13.53
C ASN A 120 -1.30 0.85 -12.72
N GLU A 121 -1.19 0.53 -11.43
CA GLU A 121 -2.33 0.36 -10.51
C GLU A 121 -2.08 1.14 -9.21
N VAL A 122 -3.16 1.65 -8.61
CA VAL A 122 -3.19 2.14 -7.23
C VAL A 122 -4.46 1.69 -6.53
N LEU A 123 -4.30 0.86 -5.50
CA LEU A 123 -5.32 0.59 -4.51
C LEU A 123 -5.29 1.66 -3.40
N SER A 124 -6.33 2.50 -3.36
CA SER A 124 -6.56 3.41 -2.25
C SER A 124 -7.40 2.71 -1.18
N ALA A 125 -6.96 2.75 0.08
CA ALA A 125 -7.68 2.18 1.22
C ALA A 125 -7.79 3.19 2.37
N ALA A 126 -9.02 3.45 2.83
CA ALA A 126 -9.32 4.28 3.98
C ALA A 126 -9.75 3.42 5.17
N TYR A 127 -9.13 3.67 6.31
CA TYR A 127 -9.39 3.01 7.58
C TYR A 127 -9.96 4.04 8.55
N MET A 128 -11.12 3.75 9.12
CA MET A 128 -11.70 4.47 10.25
C MET A 128 -11.17 3.91 11.57
N GLU A 129 -11.60 4.48 12.70
CA GLU A 129 -11.22 3.98 14.01
C GLU A 129 -11.50 2.48 14.16
N ARG A 130 -10.53 1.76 14.74
CA ARG A 130 -10.58 0.30 15.01
C ARG A 130 -10.63 -0.59 13.76
N GLN A 131 -10.62 -0.01 12.56
CA GLN A 131 -10.55 -0.76 11.31
C GLN A 131 -9.11 -1.20 11.04
N ARG A 132 -8.95 -2.45 10.60
CA ARG A 132 -7.65 -3.04 10.27
C ARG A 132 -7.77 -4.04 9.15
N MET A 133 -6.64 -4.35 8.55
CA MET A 133 -6.51 -5.40 7.54
C MET A 133 -5.75 -6.56 8.15
N SER A 134 -6.34 -7.76 8.15
CA SER A 134 -5.68 -8.97 8.65
C SER A 134 -4.42 -9.30 7.85
N PHE A 135 -3.62 -10.23 8.35
CA PHE A 135 -2.48 -10.75 7.59
C PHE A 135 -2.92 -11.25 6.21
N HIS A 136 -2.24 -10.78 5.19
CA HIS A 136 -2.44 -11.14 3.79
C HIS A 136 -1.14 -10.96 3.01
N SER A 137 -1.09 -11.47 1.79
CA SER A 137 -0.07 -11.15 0.81
C SER A 137 -0.74 -10.48 -0.38
N ASP A 138 -0.04 -9.57 -1.06
CA ASP A 138 -0.49 -9.02 -2.33
C ASP A 138 -0.28 -10.01 -3.49
N ASN A 139 0.27 -11.21 -3.24
CA ASN A 139 0.63 -12.18 -4.27
C ASN A 139 -0.58 -12.62 -5.12
N GLU A 140 -0.80 -11.88 -6.20
CA GLU A 140 -1.79 -12.15 -7.21
C GLU A 140 -1.11 -12.28 -8.57
N VAL A 141 -1.78 -13.02 -9.43
CA VAL A 141 -1.37 -13.27 -10.79
C VAL A 141 -1.18 -11.94 -11.53
N GLY A 142 -0.01 -11.77 -12.16
CA GLY A 142 0.35 -10.55 -12.88
C GLY A 142 1.02 -9.47 -12.03
N LEU A 143 1.10 -9.61 -10.69
CA LEU A 143 1.79 -8.64 -9.85
C LEU A 143 3.30 -8.60 -10.15
N GLY A 144 3.82 -7.40 -10.41
CA GLY A 144 5.23 -7.11 -10.57
C GLY A 144 6.01 -7.17 -9.25
N PRO A 145 7.36 -7.18 -9.32
CA PRO A 145 8.20 -7.41 -8.15
C PRO A 145 8.23 -6.24 -7.16
N LEU A 146 7.69 -5.08 -7.52
CA LEU A 146 7.72 -3.87 -6.71
C LEU A 146 6.30 -3.49 -6.27
N VAL A 147 6.09 -3.36 -4.97
CA VAL A 147 4.87 -2.78 -4.39
C VAL A 147 5.28 -1.65 -3.47
N ALA A 148 4.58 -0.51 -3.53
CA ALA A 148 4.90 0.63 -2.68
C ALA A 148 3.65 1.31 -2.12
N GLY A 149 3.66 1.67 -0.85
CA GLY A 149 2.54 2.31 -0.18
C GLY A 149 2.88 3.69 0.37
N LEU A 150 2.10 4.71 -0.01
CA LEU A 150 2.08 6.02 0.67
C LEU A 150 1.13 5.98 1.86
N SER A 151 1.62 6.47 3.00
CA SER A 151 0.91 6.53 4.28
C SER A 151 0.40 7.94 4.57
N MET A 152 -0.89 8.13 4.86
CA MET A 152 -1.46 9.46 5.13
C MET A 152 -2.45 9.43 6.30
N GLY A 153 -2.54 10.52 7.06
CA GLY A 153 -3.29 10.57 8.32
C GLY A 153 -2.55 9.96 9.52
N SER A 154 -3.30 9.29 10.39
CA SER A 154 -2.79 8.70 11.63
C SER A 154 -1.68 7.66 11.37
N PRO A 155 -0.71 7.50 12.29
CA PRO A 155 0.26 6.42 12.20
C PRO A 155 -0.41 5.04 12.22
N ALA A 156 0.28 4.06 11.65
CA ALA A 156 -0.08 2.66 11.70
C ALA A 156 1.13 1.77 11.97
N MET A 157 0.91 0.69 12.70
CA MET A 157 1.90 -0.37 12.85
C MET A 157 1.73 -1.39 11.73
N MET A 158 2.77 -1.62 10.95
CA MET A 158 2.80 -2.68 9.95
C MET A 158 3.68 -3.84 10.44
N HIS A 159 3.13 -5.05 10.41
CA HIS A 159 3.86 -6.25 10.80
C HIS A 159 4.04 -7.19 9.61
N PHE A 160 5.21 -7.81 9.51
CA PHE A 160 5.51 -8.88 8.57
C PHE A 160 5.79 -10.16 9.33
N ARG A 161 5.29 -11.27 8.79
CA ARG A 161 5.61 -12.63 9.24
C ARG A 161 5.76 -13.56 8.05
N LEU A 162 6.36 -14.73 8.28
CA LEU A 162 6.48 -15.76 7.25
C LEU A 162 5.09 -16.33 6.93
N HIS A 163 4.81 -16.54 5.65
CA HIS A 163 3.56 -17.12 5.19
C HIS A 163 3.46 -18.58 5.66
N PRO A 164 2.28 -19.08 6.09
CA PRO A 164 2.16 -20.39 6.74
C PRO A 164 2.63 -21.56 5.86
N ARG A 165 2.52 -21.43 4.54
CA ARG A 165 3.03 -22.43 3.57
C ARG A 165 4.56 -22.61 3.64
N HIS A 166 5.28 -21.61 4.11
CA HIS A 166 6.74 -21.63 4.26
C HIS A 166 7.18 -21.84 5.71
N ASP A 167 6.25 -21.99 6.65
CA ASP A 167 6.52 -22.32 8.06
C ASP A 167 5.44 -23.25 8.64
N PRO A 168 5.15 -24.41 7.99
CA PRO A 168 3.98 -25.22 8.34
C PRO A 168 4.08 -25.88 9.72
N TYR A 169 5.30 -26.04 10.26
CA TYR A 169 5.56 -26.75 11.50
C TYR A 169 5.61 -25.84 12.73
N ARG A 170 5.59 -24.51 12.55
CA ARG A 170 5.70 -23.58 13.68
C ARG A 170 4.34 -23.26 14.27
N GLU A 171 4.13 -23.69 15.51
CA GLU A 171 2.86 -23.49 16.24
C GLU A 171 2.52 -22.00 16.45
N LYS A 172 3.54 -21.14 16.64
CA LYS A 172 3.36 -19.69 16.82
C LYS A 172 3.89 -18.90 15.63
N LYS A 173 2.98 -18.22 14.94
CA LYS A 173 3.29 -17.29 13.83
C LYS A 173 3.99 -16.03 14.36
N GLY A 174 5.32 -16.08 14.47
CA GLY A 174 6.13 -14.99 14.99
C GLY A 174 6.23 -13.80 14.03
N ILE A 175 6.15 -12.59 14.57
CA ILE A 175 6.43 -11.36 13.81
C ILE A 175 7.93 -11.25 13.57
N LEU A 176 8.33 -11.06 12.30
CA LEU A 176 9.73 -10.94 11.89
C LEU A 176 10.19 -9.48 11.78
N LEU A 177 9.25 -8.57 11.49
CA LEU A 177 9.52 -7.16 11.33
C LEU A 177 8.26 -6.37 11.70
N SER A 178 8.46 -5.29 12.46
CA SER A 178 7.44 -4.29 12.77
C SER A 178 7.97 -2.92 12.33
N ILE A 179 7.16 -2.15 11.63
CA ILE A 179 7.50 -0.80 11.15
C ILE A 179 6.34 0.13 11.50
N VAL A 180 6.67 1.30 12.07
CA VAL A 180 5.71 2.39 12.25
C VAL A 180 5.67 3.21 10.96
N LEU A 181 4.51 3.23 10.31
CA LEU A 181 4.23 4.05 9.14
C LEU A 181 3.54 5.34 9.57
N ARG A 182 4.21 6.48 9.39
CA ARG A 182 3.70 7.81 9.75
C ARG A 182 3.16 8.55 8.54
N HIS A 183 2.51 9.69 8.79
CA HIS A 183 2.07 10.60 7.74
C HIS A 183 3.21 10.95 6.78
N GLY A 184 2.98 10.72 5.48
CA GLY A 184 3.93 10.94 4.41
C GLY A 184 5.00 9.86 4.27
N ASP A 185 5.02 8.78 5.05
CA ASP A 185 6.00 7.72 4.85
C ASP A 185 5.65 6.88 3.61
N ILE A 186 6.70 6.46 2.88
CA ILE A 186 6.59 5.44 1.84
C ILE A 186 7.27 4.16 2.31
N LEU A 187 6.54 3.06 2.22
CA LEU A 187 7.13 1.72 2.34
C LEU A 187 7.22 1.08 0.96
N VAL A 188 8.37 0.52 0.62
CA VAL A 188 8.57 -0.25 -0.62
C VAL A 188 8.90 -1.69 -0.27
N MET A 189 8.14 -2.60 -0.86
CA MET A 189 8.35 -4.04 -0.88
C MET A 189 9.02 -4.39 -2.21
N ASP A 190 10.33 -4.63 -2.18
CA ASP A 190 11.21 -4.83 -3.34
C ASP A 190 11.61 -6.31 -3.47
N GLY A 191 11.08 -6.94 -4.52
CA GLY A 191 11.28 -8.33 -4.91
C GLY A 191 10.02 -9.19 -4.72
N ALA A 192 9.72 -10.05 -5.71
CA ALA A 192 8.58 -10.98 -5.68
C ALA A 192 8.57 -11.85 -4.41
N GLY A 193 9.75 -12.22 -3.91
CA GLY A 193 9.92 -12.98 -2.67
C GLY A 193 9.33 -12.31 -1.42
N VAL A 194 9.06 -10.99 -1.43
CA VAL A 194 8.30 -10.36 -0.34
C VAL A 194 6.87 -10.93 -0.29
N GLN A 195 6.19 -10.97 -1.45
CA GLN A 195 4.81 -11.40 -1.55
C GLN A 195 4.68 -12.93 -1.54
N ASP A 196 5.67 -13.66 -2.06
CA ASP A 196 5.66 -15.12 -2.04
C ASP A 196 5.83 -15.68 -0.62
N TYR A 197 6.80 -15.16 0.13
CA TYR A 197 7.20 -15.76 1.41
C TYR A 197 6.60 -15.09 2.62
N TYR A 198 6.16 -13.83 2.54
CA TYR A 198 5.69 -13.09 3.70
C TYR A 198 4.25 -12.66 3.54
N GLU A 199 3.55 -12.61 4.66
CA GLU A 199 2.28 -11.93 4.79
C GLU A 199 2.45 -10.75 5.75
N HIS A 200 1.64 -9.71 5.52
CA HIS A 200 1.70 -8.49 6.29
C HIS A 200 0.31 -8.03 6.73
N THR A 201 0.28 -7.27 7.82
CA THR A 201 -0.92 -6.65 8.36
C THR A 201 -0.61 -5.20 8.71
N VAL A 202 -1.62 -4.34 8.60
CA VAL A 202 -1.54 -2.95 9.03
C VAL A 202 -2.61 -2.71 10.11
N VAL A 203 -2.16 -2.14 11.22
CA VAL A 203 -2.98 -1.78 12.38
C VAL A 203 -2.89 -0.26 12.57
N PRO A 204 -3.86 0.50 12.01
CA PRO A 204 -3.95 1.95 12.22
C PRO A 204 -4.31 2.30 13.67
N GLU A 205 -3.76 3.41 14.17
CA GLU A 205 -4.16 3.97 15.46
C GLU A 205 -5.51 4.71 15.38
N ASN A 206 -5.72 5.46 14.30
CA ASN A 206 -6.94 6.21 14.01
C ASN A 206 -7.10 6.35 12.47
N PHE A 207 -7.88 7.32 12.01
CA PHE A 207 -8.21 7.59 10.62
C PHE A 207 -6.96 7.73 9.77
N ARG A 208 -6.90 6.91 8.73
CA ARG A 208 -5.74 6.79 7.85
C ARG A 208 -6.17 6.44 6.44
N ILE A 209 -5.46 6.98 5.47
CA ILE A 209 -5.55 6.55 4.07
C ILE A 209 -4.19 5.99 3.64
N ALA A 210 -4.22 4.85 2.96
CA ALA A 210 -3.09 4.26 2.26
C ALA A 210 -3.34 4.34 0.76
N ALA A 211 -2.32 4.68 -0.01
CA ALA A 211 -2.31 4.49 -1.47
C ALA A 211 -1.21 3.48 -1.80
N THR A 212 -1.60 2.25 -2.15
CA THR A 212 -0.69 1.18 -2.52
C THR A 212 -0.59 1.11 -4.04
N ALA A 213 0.58 1.41 -4.59
CA ALA A 213 0.85 1.39 -6.01
C ALA A 213 1.56 0.09 -6.41
N ARG A 214 1.12 -0.48 -7.54
CA ARG A 214 1.58 -1.76 -8.07
C ARG A 214 1.83 -1.66 -9.58
N GLN A 215 2.64 -2.58 -10.08
CA GLN A 215 2.79 -2.83 -11.50
C GLN A 215 2.10 -4.15 -11.82
N ILE A 216 1.06 -4.12 -12.63
CA ILE A 216 0.26 -5.27 -13.03
C ILE A 216 0.58 -5.60 -14.48
N ASN A 217 1.06 -6.81 -14.74
CA ASN A 217 1.38 -7.30 -16.07
C ASN A 217 0.13 -7.96 -16.68
N PRO A 218 -0.37 -7.48 -17.84
CA PRO A 218 -1.59 -8.01 -18.47
C PRO A 218 -1.48 -9.48 -18.95
N GLY A 219 -0.27 -10.05 -18.99
CA GLY A 219 0.02 -11.30 -19.68
C GLY A 219 0.00 -12.58 -18.84
N HIS A 220 -0.45 -12.53 -17.58
CA HIS A 220 -0.45 -13.73 -16.73
C HIS A 220 -1.84 -14.20 -16.27
N ALA A 221 -2.94 -13.61 -16.74
CA ALA A 221 -4.30 -13.99 -16.35
C ALA A 221 -4.64 -15.47 -16.63
#